data_AF-A0A5N8WPG1-F1
#
_entry.id   AF-A0A5N8WPG1-F1
#
_cell.length_a   1.000
_cell.length_b   1.000
_cell.length_c   1.000
_cell.angle_alpha   90.00
_cell.angle_beta   90.00
_cell.angle_gamma   90.00
#
_symmetry.space_group_name_H-M   'P 1'
#
loop_
_entity.id
_entity.type
_entity.pdbx_description
1 polymer ?
#
loop_
_entity_poly.entity_id
_entity_poly.type
_entity_poly.pdbx_seq_one_letter_code
_entity_poly.pdbx_strand_id
1 'polypeptide(L)'
;MNFHPDRMAGDRPILLKMAEDGIYRSQFVTGTSNGGLTAHPGGDRWHWESRIFGGAYDLAAAGERPVYGALNYRRDAVGGAPRFGSSHFRLTIRTLARATFCYPDSSTDPSAFGVANRFSLLELAEADGLDAVDGHIEAQVHGPVRFDCDVEALVLDPSYRGTAVEDMARRLPCVIEWHPGFRLAVDHLRRHPDYRGQEYVDLGAEIAVDGWLDPQIIGDAARTDRYDPQALKKVWHCLARFGSPLRTNAETRDPVPACCPLEPASR
;
A
#
# COMPACT_ATOMS: atom_id res chain seq x y z
N MET A 1 -1.39 -3.92 -2.86
CA MET A 1 -0.36 -2.96 -3.32
C MET A 1 -0.93 -1.56 -3.18
N ASN A 2 -0.46 -0.79 -2.19
CA ASN A 2 -0.96 0.55 -1.92
C ASN A 2 -0.36 1.60 -2.87
N PHE A 3 -1.15 2.58 -3.27
CA PHE A 3 -0.77 3.72 -4.11
C PHE A 3 -1.75 4.88 -3.95
N HIS A 4 -1.40 6.04 -4.50
CA HIS A 4 -2.29 7.19 -4.60
C HIS A 4 -2.88 7.26 -6.03
N PRO A 5 -4.20 7.07 -6.21
CA PRO A 5 -4.82 6.90 -7.53
C PRO A 5 -4.98 8.21 -8.32
N ASP A 6 -4.82 9.34 -7.64
CA ASP A 6 -4.92 10.72 -8.13
C ASP A 6 -3.61 11.28 -8.68
N ARG A 7 -2.51 10.51 -8.61
CA ARG A 7 -1.18 10.96 -9.02
C ARG A 7 -0.98 10.91 -10.53
N MET A 8 -0.03 11.73 -10.98
CA MET A 8 0.45 11.75 -12.36
C MET A 8 1.64 10.79 -12.54
N ALA A 9 1.72 10.18 -13.71
CA ALA A 9 2.87 9.45 -14.21
C ALA A 9 3.34 10.16 -15.49
N GLY A 10 4.31 11.07 -15.33
CA GLY A 10 4.64 12.04 -16.37
C GLY A 10 3.50 13.06 -16.54
N ASP A 11 3.06 13.26 -17.76
CA ASP A 11 1.97 14.16 -18.14
C ASP A 11 0.57 13.52 -18.08
N ARG A 12 0.47 12.25 -17.65
CA ARG A 12 -0.79 11.50 -17.66
C ARG A 12 -1.20 10.96 -16.29
N PRO A 13 -2.50 10.89 -15.97
CA PRO A 13 -2.98 10.26 -14.76
C PRO A 13 -2.55 8.79 -14.66
N ILE A 14 -2.12 8.37 -13.47
CA ILE A 14 -1.54 7.04 -13.26
C ILE A 14 -2.51 5.91 -13.61
N LEU A 15 -3.80 6.07 -13.30
CA LEU A 15 -4.83 5.07 -13.60
C LEU A 15 -5.04 4.87 -15.10
N LEU A 16 -4.96 5.94 -15.90
CA LEU A 16 -5.04 5.82 -17.36
C LEU A 16 -3.84 5.08 -17.92
N LYS A 17 -2.64 5.42 -17.43
CA LYS A 17 -1.42 4.71 -17.83
C LYS A 17 -1.49 3.22 -17.48
N MET A 18 -2.01 2.89 -16.30
CA MET A 18 -2.23 1.51 -15.86
C MET A 18 -3.23 0.77 -16.76
N ALA A 19 -4.35 1.40 -17.11
CA ALA A 19 -5.36 0.81 -17.99
C ALA A 19 -4.82 0.53 -19.40
N GLU A 20 -3.96 1.41 -19.93
CA GLU A 20 -3.33 1.24 -21.23
C GLU A 20 -2.22 0.20 -21.22
N ASP A 21 -1.42 0.14 -20.16
CA ASP A 21 -0.33 -0.83 -20.03
C ASP A 21 -0.84 -2.25 -19.76
N GLY A 22 -1.99 -2.39 -19.08
CA GLY A 22 -2.54 -3.68 -18.67
C GLY A 22 -1.74 -4.39 -17.57
N ILE A 23 -0.59 -3.84 -17.17
CA ILE A 23 0.30 -4.37 -16.13
C ILE A 23 0.70 -3.30 -15.13
N TYR A 24 0.84 -3.69 -13.87
CA TYR A 24 1.41 -2.85 -12.83
C TYR A 24 2.93 -2.76 -13.03
N ARG A 25 3.46 -1.54 -13.10
CA ARG A 25 4.88 -1.28 -13.37
C ARG A 25 5.60 -0.78 -12.14
N SER A 26 6.85 -1.23 -11.97
CA SER A 26 7.73 -0.77 -10.89
C SER A 26 8.29 0.63 -11.19
N GLN A 27 8.86 1.25 -10.15
CA GLN A 27 9.57 2.52 -10.24
C GLN A 27 10.69 2.52 -11.28
N PHE A 28 11.36 1.38 -11.52
CA PHE A 28 12.41 1.26 -12.55
C PHE A 28 11.87 1.56 -13.96
N VAL A 29 10.56 1.41 -14.17
CA VAL A 29 9.91 1.70 -15.45
C VAL A 29 9.19 3.05 -15.42
N THR A 30 8.53 3.38 -14.32
CA THR A 30 7.67 4.57 -14.25
C THR A 30 8.40 5.84 -13.84
N GLY A 31 9.55 5.72 -13.15
CA GLY A 31 10.20 6.85 -12.50
C GLY A 31 9.39 7.46 -11.34
N THR A 32 8.29 6.83 -10.93
CA THR A 32 7.40 7.32 -9.86
C THR A 32 7.50 6.46 -8.61
N SER A 33 7.41 7.07 -7.43
CA SER A 33 7.45 6.36 -6.15
C SER A 33 6.82 7.18 -5.03
N ASN A 34 6.26 6.49 -4.04
CA ASN A 34 5.90 7.05 -2.75
C ASN A 34 7.04 6.88 -1.71
N GLY A 35 8.16 6.27 -2.11
CA GLY A 35 9.45 6.18 -1.41
C GLY A 35 10.51 7.14 -1.97
N GLY A 36 11.79 6.77 -1.89
CA GLY A 36 12.89 7.52 -2.53
C GLY A 36 13.00 7.23 -4.03
N LEU A 37 13.48 8.20 -4.83
CA LEU A 37 13.68 8.08 -6.29
C LEU A 37 15.06 7.49 -6.67
N THR A 38 15.39 6.30 -6.17
CA THR A 38 16.73 5.70 -6.30
C THR A 38 16.77 4.40 -7.13
N ALA A 39 15.74 4.18 -7.96
CA ALA A 39 15.60 2.99 -8.82
C ALA A 39 16.37 3.13 -10.14
N HIS A 40 17.69 3.23 -10.06
CA HIS A 40 18.60 3.25 -11.22
C HIS A 40 19.89 2.51 -10.85
N PRO A 41 20.70 2.06 -11.83
CA PRO A 41 22.00 1.45 -11.54
C PRO A 41 22.82 2.33 -10.57
N GLY A 42 23.31 1.73 -9.49
CA GLY A 42 24.07 2.41 -8.43
C GLY A 42 23.25 3.25 -7.43
N GLY A 43 21.92 3.29 -7.54
CA GLY A 43 21.06 3.92 -6.53
C GLY A 43 20.73 2.98 -5.37
N ASP A 44 20.28 3.53 -4.23
CA ASP A 44 19.96 2.76 -3.02
C ASP A 44 19.02 1.58 -3.30
N ARG A 45 17.96 1.81 -4.10
CA ARG A 45 17.01 0.76 -4.48
C ARG A 45 17.63 -0.34 -5.30
N TRP A 46 18.52 0.01 -6.22
CA TRP A 46 19.26 -1.00 -6.96
C TRP A 46 20.15 -1.83 -6.02
N HIS A 47 20.84 -1.18 -5.07
CA HIS A 47 21.74 -1.86 -4.13
C HIS A 47 21.02 -2.82 -3.18
N TRP A 48 19.92 -2.39 -2.55
CA TRP A 48 19.21 -3.31 -1.66
C TRP A 48 18.51 -4.43 -2.42
N GLU A 49 18.00 -4.17 -3.63
CA GLU A 49 17.36 -5.22 -4.44
C GLU A 49 18.41 -6.27 -4.92
N SER A 50 19.59 -5.82 -5.32
CA SER A 50 20.73 -6.71 -5.64
C SER A 50 21.10 -7.56 -4.42
N ARG A 51 21.20 -6.95 -3.23
CA ARG A 51 21.54 -7.65 -1.98
C ARG A 51 20.54 -8.75 -1.62
N ILE A 52 19.24 -8.41 -1.54
CA ILE A 52 18.22 -9.36 -1.06
C ILE A 52 17.91 -10.48 -2.06
N PHE A 53 18.19 -10.27 -3.36
CA PHE A 53 17.98 -11.28 -4.40
C PHE A 53 19.28 -11.86 -4.97
N GLY A 54 20.42 -11.62 -4.33
CA GLY A 54 21.71 -12.18 -4.74
C GLY A 54 22.09 -11.82 -6.18
N GLY A 55 21.77 -10.60 -6.63
CA GLY A 55 22.08 -10.08 -7.95
C GLY A 55 21.20 -10.60 -9.09
N ALA A 56 20.14 -11.37 -8.81
CA ALA A 56 19.29 -11.98 -9.83
C ALA A 56 18.68 -10.99 -10.85
N TYR A 57 18.54 -9.71 -10.47
CA TYR A 57 17.94 -8.66 -11.28
C TYR A 57 18.93 -7.59 -11.76
N ASP A 58 20.24 -7.78 -11.56
CA ASP A 58 21.24 -6.73 -11.81
C ASP A 58 21.40 -6.43 -13.31
N LEU A 59 21.22 -7.46 -14.15
CA LEU A 59 21.24 -7.37 -15.60
C LEU A 59 19.84 -7.49 -16.24
N ALA A 60 18.80 -7.65 -15.43
CA ALA A 60 17.43 -7.80 -15.91
C ALA A 60 16.88 -6.47 -16.46
N ALA A 61 15.95 -6.55 -17.40
CA ALA A 61 15.26 -5.36 -17.87
C ALA A 61 14.42 -4.73 -16.75
N ALA A 62 14.23 -3.41 -16.79
CA ALA A 62 13.47 -2.68 -15.76
C ALA A 62 12.06 -3.26 -15.51
N GLY A 63 11.41 -3.79 -16.55
CA GLY A 63 10.09 -4.41 -16.47
C GLY A 63 10.07 -5.85 -15.95
N GLU A 64 11.23 -6.49 -15.80
CA GLU A 64 11.36 -7.86 -15.28
C GLU A 64 11.64 -7.87 -13.77
N ARG A 65 12.00 -6.71 -13.21
CA ARG A 65 12.20 -6.52 -11.77
C ARG A 65 10.90 -6.68 -10.98
N PRO A 66 10.97 -7.15 -9.72
CA PRO A 66 9.79 -7.34 -8.89
C PRO A 66 9.04 -6.05 -8.64
N VAL A 67 7.73 -6.19 -8.42
CA VAL A 67 6.87 -5.11 -7.93
C VAL A 67 6.58 -5.33 -6.45
N TYR A 68 6.37 -4.23 -5.73
CA TYR A 68 6.35 -4.23 -4.27
C TYR A 68 4.94 -3.95 -3.76
N GLY A 69 4.58 -4.67 -2.71
CA GLY A 69 3.34 -4.50 -1.97
C GLY A 69 3.56 -4.89 -0.52
N ALA A 70 2.48 -5.29 0.14
CA ALA A 70 2.55 -5.76 1.51
C ALA A 70 1.54 -6.89 1.73
N LEU A 71 1.88 -7.81 2.63
CA LEU A 71 0.92 -8.77 3.15
C LEU A 71 -0.01 -8.04 4.12
N ASN A 72 -1.31 -8.00 3.80
CA ASN A 72 -2.32 -7.42 4.68
C ASN A 72 -2.71 -8.38 5.82
N TYR A 73 -1.73 -8.76 6.65
CA TYR A 73 -1.91 -9.75 7.71
C TYR A 73 -2.86 -9.26 8.82
N ARG A 74 -2.96 -7.95 8.99
CA ARG A 74 -3.87 -7.29 9.93
C ARG A 74 -5.29 -7.14 9.41
N ARG A 75 -5.54 -7.54 8.15
CA ARG A 75 -6.83 -7.43 7.46
C ARG A 75 -7.40 -6.01 7.49
N ASP A 76 -6.52 -5.02 7.37
CA ASP A 76 -6.92 -3.62 7.36
C ASP A 76 -7.67 -3.29 6.07
N ALA A 77 -8.82 -2.63 6.18
CA ALA A 77 -9.65 -2.25 5.03
C ALA A 77 -8.92 -1.31 4.05
N VAL A 78 -7.88 -0.62 4.52
CA VAL A 78 -7.05 0.30 3.73
C VAL A 78 -5.80 -0.37 3.13
N GLY A 79 -5.66 -1.69 3.27
CA GLY A 79 -4.55 -2.47 2.73
C GLY A 79 -3.38 -2.62 3.71
N GLY A 80 -2.37 -3.41 3.33
CA GLY A 80 -1.29 -3.83 4.21
C GLY A 80 -0.19 -2.80 4.46
N ALA A 81 -0.09 -1.74 3.63
CA ALA A 81 0.90 -0.68 3.79
C ALA A 81 0.34 0.70 3.40
N PRO A 82 -0.60 1.26 4.18
CA PRO A 82 -1.23 2.54 3.89
C PRO A 82 -0.24 3.71 3.82
N ARG A 83 0.97 3.56 4.36
CA ARG A 83 2.08 4.50 4.14
C ARG A 83 2.30 4.86 2.66
N PHE A 84 2.09 3.92 1.75
CA PHE A 84 2.32 4.14 0.32
C PHE A 84 1.08 4.57 -0.45
N GLY A 85 -0.07 4.76 0.19
CA GLY A 85 -1.16 5.50 -0.42
C GLY A 85 -2.54 5.10 0.04
N SER A 86 -3.48 5.95 -0.39
CA SER A 86 -4.89 5.96 -0.01
C SER A 86 -5.74 4.88 -0.67
N SER A 87 -5.20 4.12 -1.61
CA SER A 87 -5.95 3.09 -2.31
C SER A 87 -5.04 1.90 -2.57
N HIS A 88 -5.63 0.73 -2.86
CA HIS A 88 -4.82 -0.45 -3.09
C HIS A 88 -5.45 -1.43 -4.08
N PHE A 89 -4.58 -2.10 -4.82
CA PHE A 89 -4.94 -3.33 -5.52
C PHE A 89 -4.89 -4.51 -4.55
N ARG A 90 -5.98 -5.29 -4.48
CA ARG A 90 -6.00 -6.61 -3.87
C ARG A 90 -5.66 -7.65 -4.94
N LEU A 91 -4.60 -8.41 -4.71
CA LEU A 91 -4.10 -9.40 -5.65
C LEU A 91 -4.75 -10.75 -5.41
N THR A 92 -4.86 -11.55 -6.47
CA THR A 92 -5.35 -12.93 -6.38
C THR A 92 -4.34 -13.83 -5.67
N ILE A 93 -4.82 -14.96 -5.13
CA ILE A 93 -3.98 -16.00 -4.52
C ILE A 93 -2.84 -16.49 -5.46
N ARG A 94 -3.01 -16.37 -6.79
CA ARG A 94 -2.03 -16.83 -7.79
C ARG A 94 -0.71 -16.08 -7.70
N THR A 95 -0.71 -14.84 -7.20
CA THR A 95 0.53 -14.07 -7.02
C THR A 95 1.39 -14.62 -5.90
N LEU A 96 0.82 -15.33 -4.91
CA LEU A 96 1.58 -15.91 -3.80
C LEU A 96 2.58 -16.97 -4.24
N ALA A 97 2.31 -17.69 -5.34
CA ALA A 97 3.21 -18.70 -5.89
C ALA A 97 4.55 -18.12 -6.38
N ARG A 98 4.61 -16.80 -6.59
CA ARG A 98 5.77 -16.05 -7.08
C ARG A 98 6.08 -14.84 -6.21
N ALA A 99 5.66 -14.87 -4.95
CA ALA A 99 5.93 -13.80 -4.00
C ALA A 99 6.94 -14.25 -2.94
N THR A 100 7.92 -13.39 -2.67
CA THR A 100 8.70 -13.43 -1.44
C THR A 100 8.21 -12.34 -0.50
N PHE A 101 8.59 -12.45 0.76
CA PHE A 101 8.24 -11.50 1.80
C PHE A 101 9.44 -11.25 2.69
N CYS A 102 9.52 -10.06 3.27
CA CYS A 102 10.52 -9.76 4.28
C CYS A 102 9.93 -8.91 5.41
N TYR A 103 10.59 -8.98 6.58
CA TYR A 103 10.33 -8.09 7.69
C TYR A 103 11.63 -7.77 8.43
N PRO A 104 11.93 -6.49 8.73
CA PRO A 104 11.22 -5.30 8.27
C PRO A 104 11.37 -5.08 6.75
N ASP A 105 11.01 -3.91 6.22
CA ASP A 105 11.00 -3.69 4.77
C ASP A 105 12.40 -3.74 4.13
N SER A 106 12.45 -3.91 2.81
CA SER A 106 13.70 -4.14 2.06
C SER A 106 14.74 -3.02 2.20
N SER A 107 14.32 -1.82 2.55
CA SER A 107 15.22 -0.68 2.73
C SER A 107 15.99 -0.70 4.05
N THR A 108 15.58 -1.51 5.03
CA THR A 108 16.15 -1.54 6.38
C THR A 108 17.10 -2.73 6.62
N ASP A 109 17.62 -3.32 5.55
CA ASP A 109 18.50 -4.50 5.62
C ASP A 109 17.91 -5.69 6.40
N PRO A 110 16.74 -6.21 5.97
CA PRO A 110 16.07 -7.29 6.69
C PRO A 110 16.86 -8.59 6.60
N SER A 111 16.82 -9.37 7.67
CA SER A 111 17.39 -10.72 7.72
C SER A 111 16.32 -11.82 7.70
N ALA A 112 15.06 -11.47 7.96
CA ALA A 112 13.95 -12.40 7.98
C ALA A 112 13.18 -12.35 6.66
N PHE A 113 13.11 -13.51 5.99
CA PHE A 113 12.41 -13.70 4.73
C PHE A 113 11.43 -14.86 4.82
N GLY A 114 10.41 -14.81 3.97
CA GLY A 114 9.40 -15.86 3.86
C GLY A 114 8.89 -16.03 2.44
N VAL A 115 8.29 -17.18 2.20
CA VAL A 115 7.49 -17.50 1.01
C VAL A 115 6.17 -18.09 1.47
N ALA A 116 5.18 -18.18 0.58
CA ALA A 116 3.82 -18.60 0.96
C ALA A 116 3.75 -19.94 1.71
N ASN A 117 4.66 -20.90 1.44
CA ASN A 117 4.68 -22.23 2.08
C ASN A 117 5.64 -22.35 3.29
N ARG A 118 6.43 -21.31 3.57
CA ARG A 118 7.42 -21.24 4.66
C ARG A 118 7.46 -19.80 5.16
N PHE A 119 6.63 -19.52 6.16
CA PHE A 119 6.35 -18.16 6.61
C PHE A 119 6.47 -18.03 8.13
N SER A 120 7.38 -17.19 8.60
CA SER A 120 7.61 -16.94 10.03
C SER A 120 7.75 -15.43 10.34
N LEU A 121 7.17 -14.57 9.50
CA LEU A 121 7.28 -13.12 9.64
C LEU A 121 6.16 -12.49 10.49
N LEU A 122 5.07 -13.21 10.72
CA LEU A 122 3.91 -12.70 11.48
C LEU A 122 4.30 -12.37 12.93
N GLU A 123 4.94 -13.31 13.61
CA GLU A 123 5.36 -13.14 15.02
C GLU A 123 6.34 -11.98 15.18
N LEU A 124 7.28 -11.82 14.23
CA LEU A 124 8.22 -10.70 14.21
C LEU A 124 7.48 -9.36 14.05
N ALA A 125 6.58 -9.28 13.07
CA ALA A 125 5.83 -8.05 12.78
C ALA A 125 4.82 -7.67 13.89
N GLU A 126 4.34 -8.65 14.67
CA GLU A 126 3.48 -8.40 15.82
C GLU A 126 4.27 -7.96 17.06
N ALA A 127 5.51 -8.43 17.22
CA ALA A 127 6.36 -8.12 18.37
C ALA A 127 7.08 -6.75 18.28
N ASP A 128 7.39 -6.28 17.07
CA ASP A 128 8.29 -5.12 16.84
C ASP A 128 7.73 -3.76 17.28
N GLY A 129 6.43 -3.67 17.59
CA GLY A 129 5.81 -2.46 18.15
C GLY A 129 5.91 -1.20 17.27
N LEU A 130 6.36 -1.34 16.02
CA LEU A 130 6.48 -0.24 15.06
C LEU A 130 5.15 0.45 14.85
N ASP A 131 5.23 1.74 14.53
CA ASP A 131 4.07 2.53 14.19
C ASP A 131 3.26 1.88 13.05
N ALA A 132 1.94 1.96 13.12
CA ALA A 132 1.04 1.19 12.26
C ALA A 132 1.22 1.48 10.76
N VAL A 133 1.74 2.67 10.39
CA VAL A 133 2.06 2.96 8.98
C VAL A 133 3.46 2.50 8.57
N ASP A 134 4.37 2.28 9.52
CA ASP A 134 5.76 1.92 9.26
C ASP A 134 5.97 0.39 9.31
N GLY A 135 5.38 -0.31 10.29
CA GLY A 135 5.52 -1.75 10.42
C GLY A 135 4.62 -2.53 9.46
N HIS A 136 5.13 -2.95 8.32
CA HIS A 136 4.42 -3.80 7.36
C HIS A 136 5.32 -4.95 6.92
N ILE A 137 4.72 -6.11 6.65
CA ILE A 137 5.44 -7.21 5.99
C ILE A 137 5.44 -6.90 4.49
N GLU A 138 6.61 -6.54 3.97
CA GLU A 138 6.77 -6.24 2.56
C GLU A 138 6.59 -7.51 1.73
N ALA A 139 5.90 -7.40 0.60
CA ALA A 139 5.73 -8.46 -0.36
C ALA A 139 6.40 -8.06 -1.69
N GLN A 140 7.28 -8.91 -2.20
CA GLN A 140 7.91 -8.73 -3.51
C GLN A 140 7.31 -9.76 -4.47
N VAL A 141 6.57 -9.27 -5.47
CA VAL A 141 5.95 -10.14 -6.48
C VAL A 141 6.87 -10.20 -7.69
N HIS A 142 7.35 -11.41 -7.99
CA HIS A 142 8.27 -11.66 -9.10
C HIS A 142 7.51 -11.83 -10.42
N GLY A 143 7.99 -11.16 -11.46
CA GLY A 143 7.34 -11.11 -12.77
C GLY A 143 6.14 -10.15 -12.83
N PRO A 144 5.50 -10.03 -14.01
CA PRO A 144 4.42 -9.07 -14.23
C PRO A 144 3.22 -9.32 -13.31
N VAL A 145 2.59 -8.23 -12.87
CA VAL A 145 1.26 -8.25 -12.24
C VAL A 145 0.27 -7.67 -13.24
N ARG A 146 -0.60 -8.51 -13.80
CA ARG A 146 -1.57 -8.11 -14.81
C ARG A 146 -2.91 -7.76 -14.18
N PHE A 147 -3.51 -6.66 -14.60
CA PHE A 147 -4.79 -6.22 -14.02
C PHE A 147 -5.95 -7.16 -14.36
N ASP A 148 -5.88 -7.88 -15.48
CA ASP A 148 -6.96 -8.75 -15.96
C ASP A 148 -7.04 -10.12 -15.24
N CYS A 149 -5.94 -10.58 -14.61
CA CYS A 149 -5.90 -11.92 -14.03
C CYS A 149 -5.21 -12.02 -12.66
N ASP A 150 -4.39 -11.05 -12.27
CA ASP A 150 -3.70 -11.05 -10.98
C ASP A 150 -4.36 -10.12 -9.95
N VAL A 151 -5.33 -9.29 -10.37
CA VAL A 151 -6.01 -8.32 -9.50
C VAL A 151 -7.47 -8.72 -9.33
N GLU A 152 -7.89 -8.88 -8.08
CA GLU A 152 -9.29 -9.14 -7.73
C GLU A 152 -10.10 -7.84 -7.73
N ALA A 153 -9.56 -6.81 -7.08
CA ALA A 153 -10.22 -5.52 -6.91
C ALA A 153 -9.22 -4.37 -6.80
N LEU A 154 -9.65 -3.21 -7.28
CA LEU A 154 -9.10 -1.92 -6.89
C LEU A 154 -9.99 -1.33 -5.79
N VAL A 155 -9.44 -1.20 -4.59
CA VAL A 155 -10.14 -0.65 -3.42
C VAL A 155 -9.75 0.82 -3.28
N LEU A 156 -10.73 1.72 -3.41
CA LEU A 156 -10.56 3.17 -3.38
C LEU A 156 -11.02 3.80 -2.06
N ASP A 157 -10.48 4.98 -1.78
CA ASP A 157 -10.98 5.86 -0.72
C ASP A 157 -12.25 6.61 -1.18
N PRO A 158 -13.29 6.74 -0.33
CA PRO A 158 -14.56 7.36 -0.69
C PRO A 158 -14.46 8.83 -1.11
N SER A 159 -13.39 9.56 -0.79
CA SER A 159 -13.15 10.92 -1.31
C SER A 159 -13.09 10.94 -2.84
N TYR A 160 -12.76 9.83 -3.50
CA TYR A 160 -12.74 9.78 -4.97
C TYR A 160 -14.09 9.51 -5.62
N ARG A 161 -15.18 9.35 -4.86
CA ARG A 161 -16.52 9.10 -5.43
C ARG A 161 -17.03 10.27 -6.25
N GLY A 162 -17.52 10.01 -7.46
CA GLY A 162 -18.02 11.01 -8.40
C GLY A 162 -16.93 11.90 -8.98
N THR A 163 -15.65 11.54 -8.83
CA THR A 163 -14.52 12.30 -9.36
C THR A 163 -13.98 11.65 -10.63
N ALA A 164 -13.13 12.38 -11.37
CA ALA A 164 -12.41 11.83 -12.51
C ALA A 164 -11.54 10.60 -12.14
N VAL A 165 -11.09 10.48 -10.89
CA VAL A 165 -10.33 9.31 -10.42
C VAL A 165 -11.19 8.05 -10.50
N GLU A 166 -12.46 8.12 -10.10
CA GLU A 166 -13.39 6.99 -10.22
C GLU A 166 -13.61 6.61 -11.69
N ASP A 167 -13.84 7.60 -12.56
CA ASP A 167 -14.03 7.35 -14.01
C ASP A 167 -12.81 6.66 -14.63
N MET A 168 -11.60 7.11 -14.27
CA MET A 168 -10.36 6.50 -14.73
C MET A 168 -10.16 5.09 -14.14
N ALA A 169 -10.52 4.88 -12.87
CA ALA A 169 -10.42 3.57 -12.22
C ALA A 169 -11.32 2.53 -12.90
N ARG A 170 -12.52 2.93 -13.33
CA ARG A 170 -13.48 2.08 -14.05
C ARG A 170 -12.98 1.57 -15.41
N ARG A 171 -11.88 2.12 -15.93
CA ARG A 171 -11.23 1.63 -17.15
C ARG A 171 -10.35 0.41 -16.92
N LEU A 172 -10.01 0.08 -15.67
CA LEU A 172 -9.24 -1.11 -15.35
C LEU A 172 -10.12 -2.36 -15.36
N PRO A 173 -9.60 -3.53 -15.78
CA PRO A 173 -10.36 -4.78 -15.88
C PRO A 173 -10.52 -5.48 -14.52
N CYS A 174 -10.90 -4.76 -13.47
CA CYS A 174 -11.09 -5.30 -12.13
C CYS A 174 -12.27 -4.64 -11.41
N VAL A 175 -12.76 -5.28 -10.35
CA VAL A 175 -13.87 -4.74 -9.56
C VAL A 175 -13.41 -3.51 -8.79
N ILE A 176 -14.25 -2.46 -8.75
CA ILE A 176 -14.03 -1.31 -7.88
C ILE A 176 -14.75 -1.54 -6.55
N GLU A 177 -14.00 -1.50 -5.47
CA GLU A 177 -14.49 -1.54 -4.10
C GLU A 177 -14.11 -0.25 -3.36
N TRP A 178 -14.73 -0.04 -2.20
CA TRP A 178 -14.49 1.15 -1.38
C TRP A 178 -14.23 0.75 0.06
N HIS A 179 -13.17 1.28 0.65
CA HIS A 179 -12.93 1.13 2.07
C HIS A 179 -13.62 2.25 2.87
N PRO A 180 -13.68 2.18 4.22
CA PRO A 180 -14.45 3.15 5.02
C PRO A 180 -13.95 4.60 4.95
N GLY A 181 -12.68 4.81 4.63
CA GLY A 181 -12.11 6.10 4.23
C GLY A 181 -11.19 6.75 5.26
N PHE A 182 -10.21 7.49 4.76
CA PHE A 182 -9.31 8.29 5.57
C PHE A 182 -9.92 9.66 5.83
N ARG A 183 -9.97 10.07 7.11
CA ARG A 183 -10.46 11.39 7.47
C ARG A 183 -9.83 11.87 8.77
N LEU A 184 -9.22 13.06 8.74
CA LEU A 184 -8.56 13.67 9.90
C LEU A 184 -9.03 15.11 10.10
N ALA A 185 -9.56 15.43 11.28
CA ALA A 185 -9.85 16.80 11.66
C ALA A 185 -8.54 17.55 11.98
N VAL A 186 -8.43 18.80 11.57
CA VAL A 186 -7.26 19.66 11.86
C VAL A 186 -7.02 19.78 13.36
N ASP A 187 -8.08 19.88 14.17
CA ASP A 187 -7.94 19.93 15.63
C ASP A 187 -7.37 18.64 16.24
N HIS A 188 -7.57 17.50 15.58
CA HIS A 188 -6.93 16.26 15.97
C HIS A 188 -5.46 16.24 15.50
N LEU A 189 -5.18 16.67 14.26
CA LEU A 189 -3.82 16.80 13.74
C LEU A 189 -2.93 17.67 14.65
N ARG A 190 -3.46 18.82 15.12
CA ARG A 190 -2.75 19.76 16.00
C ARG A 190 -2.31 19.18 17.34
N ARG A 191 -2.87 18.04 17.76
CA ARG A 191 -2.48 17.36 19.01
C ARG A 191 -1.24 16.48 18.85
N HIS A 192 -0.73 16.31 17.63
CA HIS A 192 0.38 15.38 17.33
C HIS A 192 1.56 16.06 16.61
N PRO A 193 2.12 17.17 17.13
CA PRO A 193 3.24 17.85 16.48
C PRO A 193 4.52 16.99 16.42
N ASP A 194 4.69 16.08 17.39
CA ASP A 194 5.90 15.27 17.53
C ASP A 194 5.97 14.07 16.56
N TYR A 195 4.89 13.74 15.85
CA TYR A 195 4.86 12.52 15.02
C TYR A 195 5.71 12.64 13.75
N ARG A 196 5.55 13.75 13.02
CA ARG A 196 6.39 14.06 11.85
C ARG A 196 7.05 15.44 11.95
N GLY A 197 6.56 16.34 12.79
CA GLY A 197 7.02 17.72 12.89
C GLY A 197 5.86 18.73 12.86
N GLN A 198 6.01 19.84 13.59
CA GLN A 198 5.02 20.93 13.65
C GLN A 198 4.78 21.53 12.25
N GLU A 199 5.80 21.61 11.41
CA GLU A 199 5.70 22.14 10.06
C GLU A 199 4.71 21.36 9.17
N TYR A 200 4.52 20.06 9.42
CA TYR A 200 3.56 19.24 8.68
C TYR A 200 2.16 19.31 9.28
N VAL A 201 2.05 19.62 10.57
CA VAL A 201 0.76 19.98 11.20
C VAL A 201 0.26 21.29 10.62
N ASP A 202 1.14 22.29 10.51
CA ASP A 202 0.81 23.61 9.96
C ASP A 202 0.43 23.51 8.48
N LEU A 203 1.22 22.78 7.68
CA LEU A 203 0.89 22.52 6.27
C LEU A 203 -0.44 21.76 6.12
N GLY A 204 -0.66 20.74 6.95
CA GLY A 204 -1.93 20.01 6.95
C GLY A 204 -3.13 20.90 7.32
N ALA A 205 -2.94 21.84 8.24
CA ALA A 205 -3.97 22.82 8.58
C ALA A 205 -4.19 23.85 7.45
N GLU A 206 -3.14 24.23 6.73
CA GLU A 206 -3.21 25.16 5.60
C GLU A 206 -4.03 24.60 4.43
N ILE A 207 -3.78 23.35 4.04
CA ILE A 207 -4.45 22.74 2.88
C ILE A 207 -5.84 22.18 3.20
N ALA A 208 -6.21 22.09 4.49
CA ALA A 208 -7.47 21.52 4.90
C ALA A 208 -8.68 22.28 4.35
N VAL A 209 -9.71 21.55 3.97
CA VAL A 209 -10.99 22.12 3.52
C VAL A 209 -12.00 21.93 4.63
N ASP A 210 -12.64 23.03 5.05
CA ASP A 210 -13.61 23.06 6.16
C ASP A 210 -13.10 22.41 7.46
N GLY A 211 -11.80 22.51 7.73
CA GLY A 211 -11.14 21.93 8.91
C GLY A 211 -10.88 20.43 8.83
N TRP A 212 -11.00 19.81 7.65
CA TRP A 212 -10.78 18.39 7.42
C TRP A 212 -9.68 18.12 6.40
N LEU A 213 -9.02 16.98 6.58
CA LEU A 213 -8.11 16.36 5.62
C LEU A 213 -8.66 15.00 5.19
N ASP A 214 -8.55 14.73 3.90
CA ASP A 214 -8.78 13.43 3.26
C ASP A 214 -7.73 13.25 2.14
N PRO A 215 -7.69 12.07 1.48
CA PRO A 215 -6.71 11.83 0.43
C PRO A 215 -6.84 12.75 -0.78
N GLN A 216 -8.07 13.13 -1.16
CA GLN A 216 -8.31 14.01 -2.29
C GLN A 216 -7.70 15.40 -2.04
N ILE A 217 -7.89 15.96 -0.84
CA ILE A 217 -7.35 17.28 -0.48
C ILE A 217 -5.81 17.32 -0.60
N ILE A 218 -5.12 16.29 -0.10
CA ILE A 218 -3.65 16.18 -0.23
C ILE A 218 -3.25 15.99 -1.71
N GLY A 219 -4.07 15.27 -2.48
CA GLY A 219 -3.93 15.12 -3.92
C GLY A 219 -4.03 16.43 -4.68
N ASP A 220 -5.07 17.20 -4.39
CA ASP A 220 -5.36 18.50 -4.98
C ASP A 220 -4.22 19.47 -4.70
N ALA A 221 -3.73 19.53 -3.46
CA ALA A 221 -2.56 20.32 -3.09
C ALA A 221 -1.33 19.94 -3.93
N ALA A 222 -1.07 18.65 -4.10
CA ALA A 222 0.07 18.18 -4.89
C ALA A 222 -0.01 18.53 -6.38
N ARG A 223 -1.22 18.60 -6.95
CA ARG A 223 -1.42 18.99 -8.36
C ARG A 223 -1.20 20.48 -8.61
N THR A 224 -1.08 21.30 -7.57
CA THR A 224 -0.82 22.73 -7.74
C THR A 224 0.66 23.07 -7.96
N ASP A 225 1.58 22.12 -7.75
CA ASP A 225 3.04 22.34 -7.74
C ASP A 225 3.53 23.44 -6.78
N ARG A 226 2.67 23.91 -5.86
CA ARG A 226 3.02 24.96 -4.88
C ARG A 226 3.73 24.42 -3.64
N TYR A 227 3.67 23.11 -3.41
CA TYR A 227 4.14 22.46 -2.19
C TYR A 227 5.20 21.43 -2.50
N ASP A 228 6.17 21.28 -1.58
CA ASP A 228 7.15 20.21 -1.65
C ASP A 228 6.45 18.83 -1.55
N PRO A 229 6.64 17.92 -2.53
CA PRO A 229 6.08 16.58 -2.48
C PRO A 229 6.50 15.78 -1.23
N GLN A 230 7.72 15.99 -0.70
CA GLN A 230 8.14 15.31 0.53
C GLN A 230 7.38 15.83 1.75
N ALA A 231 7.11 17.14 1.82
CA ALA A 231 6.26 17.71 2.86
C ALA A 231 4.82 17.16 2.81
N LEU A 232 4.20 17.11 1.63
CA LEU A 232 2.86 16.52 1.46
C LEU A 232 2.82 15.03 1.82
N LYS A 233 3.90 14.28 1.54
CA LYS A 233 4.03 12.90 1.98
C LYS A 233 4.04 12.78 3.51
N LYS A 234 4.65 13.71 4.23
CA LYS A 234 4.61 13.72 5.70
C LYS A 234 3.22 14.06 6.24
N VAL A 235 2.49 14.97 5.58
CA VAL A 235 1.06 15.22 5.87
C VAL A 235 0.24 13.95 5.63
N TRP A 236 0.49 13.23 4.53
CA TRP A 236 -0.13 11.93 4.27
C TRP A 236 0.13 10.93 5.39
N HIS A 237 1.36 10.83 5.91
CA HIS A 237 1.65 9.94 7.03
C HIS A 237 0.81 10.29 8.27
N CYS A 238 0.61 11.58 8.57
CA CYS A 238 -0.26 12.00 9.66
C CYS A 238 -1.72 11.60 9.41
N LEU A 239 -2.25 11.82 8.21
CA LEU A 239 -3.60 11.38 7.82
C LEU A 239 -3.74 9.86 7.91
N ALA A 240 -2.80 9.10 7.37
CA ALA A 240 -2.80 7.64 7.40
C ALA A 240 -2.71 7.09 8.83
N ARG A 241 -2.04 7.80 9.76
CA ARG A 241 -1.90 7.36 11.15
C ARG A 241 -3.09 7.71 12.03
N PHE A 242 -3.61 8.93 11.91
CA PHE A 242 -4.61 9.49 12.83
C PHE A 242 -6.02 9.59 12.23
N GLY A 243 -6.14 9.44 10.91
CA GLY A 243 -7.40 9.47 10.18
C GLY A 243 -7.76 8.14 9.51
N SER A 244 -6.98 7.08 9.71
CA SER A 244 -7.35 5.74 9.24
C SER A 244 -8.65 5.26 9.89
N PRO A 245 -9.54 4.56 9.16
CA PRO A 245 -10.76 4.06 9.74
C PRO A 245 -10.44 3.04 10.83
N LEU A 246 -11.25 3.07 11.91
CA LEU A 246 -11.13 2.09 12.97
C LEU A 246 -11.31 0.68 12.41
N ARG A 247 -10.50 -0.26 12.90
CA ARG A 247 -10.73 -1.68 12.63
C ARG A 247 -12.12 -2.02 13.14
N THR A 248 -13.02 -2.33 12.22
CA THR A 248 -14.21 -3.07 12.60
C THR A 248 -13.70 -4.46 12.94
N ASN A 249 -13.69 -4.83 14.23
CA ASN A 249 -13.50 -6.21 14.65
C ASN A 249 -14.70 -7.01 14.14
N ALA A 250 -14.70 -7.37 12.86
CA ALA A 250 -15.58 -8.38 12.32
C ALA A 250 -14.87 -9.72 12.52
N GLU A 251 -15.55 -10.60 13.28
CA GLU A 251 -15.15 -11.95 13.72
C GLU A 251 -14.41 -12.03 15.07
N THR A 252 -15.16 -11.83 16.15
CA THR A 252 -15.22 -12.89 17.16
C THR A 252 -15.39 -14.22 16.43
N ARG A 253 -14.36 -15.07 16.47
CA ARG A 253 -14.46 -16.47 16.03
C ARG A 253 -15.59 -17.11 16.83
N ASP A 254 -16.77 -17.26 16.23
CA ASP A 254 -17.73 -18.24 16.72
C ASP A 254 -17.04 -19.61 16.66
N PRO A 255 -17.00 -20.37 17.77
CA PRO A 255 -16.46 -21.71 17.73
C PRO A 255 -17.30 -22.55 16.77
N VAL A 256 -16.65 -23.14 15.77
CA VAL A 256 -17.22 -24.16 14.91
C VAL A 256 -17.88 -25.22 15.81
N PRO A 257 -19.17 -25.57 15.61
CA PRO A 257 -19.78 -26.64 16.38
C PRO A 257 -18.99 -27.93 16.12
N ALA A 258 -18.45 -28.51 17.18
CA ALA A 258 -17.82 -29.82 17.11
C ALA A 258 -18.83 -30.80 16.50
N CYS A 259 -18.47 -31.39 15.36
CA CYS A 259 -19.20 -32.53 14.82
C CYS A 259 -19.29 -33.61 15.90
N CYS A 260 -20.51 -34.03 16.21
CA CYS A 260 -20.77 -35.15 17.12
C CYS A 260 -20.01 -36.40 16.66
N PRO A 261 -19.33 -37.14 17.54
CA PRO A 261 -18.82 -38.45 17.19
C PRO A 261 -20.01 -39.40 16.94
N LEU A 262 -19.99 -40.07 15.80
CA LEU A 262 -20.86 -41.20 15.48
C LEU A 262 -20.61 -42.33 16.49
N GLU A 263 -21.66 -42.73 17.21
CA GLU A 263 -21.64 -43.95 18.03
C GLU A 263 -21.44 -45.19 17.14
N PRO A 264 -20.66 -46.19 17.57
CA PRO A 264 -20.59 -47.46 16.88
C PRO A 264 -21.85 -48.29 17.18
N ALA A 265 -22.48 -48.75 16.10
CA ALA A 265 -23.61 -49.67 16.14
C ALA A 265 -23.26 -50.97 16.87
N SER A 266 -24.12 -51.34 17.82
CA SER A 266 -24.11 -52.60 18.54
C SER A 266 -24.35 -53.79 17.61
N ARG A 267 -23.53 -54.84 17.78
CA ARG A 267 -23.86 -56.24 17.48
C ARG A 267 -23.39 -57.10 18.64
#